data_AF-A0A4Z1P3U5-F1
#
_entry.id   AF-A0A4Z1P3U5-F1
#
_cell.length_a   1.000
_cell.length_b   1.000
_cell.length_c   1.000
_cell.angle_alpha   90.00
_cell.angle_beta   90.00
_cell.angle_gamma   90.00
#
_symmetry.space_group_name_H-M   'P 1'
#
loop_
_entity.id
_entity.type
_entity.pdbx_description
1 polymer ?
#
loop_
_entity_poly.entity_id
_entity_poly.type
_entity_poly.pdbx_seq_one_letter_code
_entity_poly.pdbx_strand_id
1 'polypeptide(L)'
;MSLVNLAHFCSHLQNASKARLGLTSIPMTNLHLSLSLSLQKQGFVSTVQVAGPSPPPLDPLRNPSPEWREQLENQLEKEPWLAFSYNEADHFRRPSASGEHEDRYPDYVPSNPAKRRIWLGLKYWNNEPVMRQLGMISKPTRRIWMGRDDIGTLVRGRKAGYVKGLTQPGECIFISTDKGVFESRECVERTLGGQLLCRVI
;
A
#
# COMPACT_ATOMS: atom_id res chain seq x y z
N MET A 1 10.08 -12.30 4.52
CA MET A 1 9.61 -11.69 3.26
C MET A 1 9.55 -12.75 2.16
N SER A 2 8.37 -13.02 1.58
CA SER A 2 8.24 -13.93 0.43
C SER A 2 8.37 -13.15 -0.87
N LEU A 3 9.47 -13.35 -1.59
CA LEU A 3 9.65 -12.76 -2.92
C LEU A 3 8.69 -13.37 -3.95
N VAL A 4 8.19 -14.59 -3.72
CA VAL A 4 7.20 -15.20 -4.62
C VAL A 4 5.90 -14.38 -4.57
N ASN A 5 5.47 -14.00 -3.38
CA ASN A 5 4.29 -13.14 -3.21
C ASN A 5 4.49 -11.75 -3.83
N LEU A 6 5.72 -11.22 -3.75
CA LEU A 6 6.07 -9.97 -4.44
C LEU A 6 5.98 -10.12 -5.98
N ALA A 7 6.27 -11.30 -6.53
CA ALA A 7 6.14 -11.56 -7.97
C ALA A 7 4.69 -11.47 -8.42
N HIS A 8 3.79 -12.08 -7.64
CA HIS A 8 2.36 -12.02 -7.85
C HIS A 8 1.83 -10.59 -7.67
N PHE A 9 2.28 -9.87 -6.64
CA PHE A 9 1.95 -8.46 -6.43
C PHE A 9 2.32 -7.60 -7.65
N CYS A 10 3.57 -7.69 -8.12
CA CYS A 10 4.02 -6.91 -9.28
C CYS A 10 3.24 -7.25 -10.54
N SER A 11 3.05 -8.55 -10.83
CA SER A 11 2.34 -9.00 -12.02
C SER A 11 0.85 -8.63 -11.97
N HIS A 12 0.22 -8.75 -10.79
CA HIS A 12 -1.18 -8.41 -10.60
C HIS A 12 -1.43 -6.91 -10.81
N LEU A 13 -0.62 -6.04 -10.21
CA LEU A 13 -0.71 -4.60 -10.42
C LEU A 13 -0.46 -4.21 -11.88
N GLN A 14 0.54 -4.82 -12.52
CA GLN A 14 0.80 -4.59 -13.95
C GLN A 14 -0.42 -4.94 -14.82
N ASN A 15 -1.07 -6.06 -14.53
CA ASN A 15 -2.26 -6.50 -15.26
C ASN A 15 -3.46 -5.61 -14.98
N ALA A 16 -3.66 -5.19 -13.73
CA ALA A 16 -4.73 -4.28 -13.33
C ALA A 16 -4.59 -2.91 -14.01
N SER A 17 -3.37 -2.35 -14.05
CA SER A 17 -3.08 -1.10 -14.77
C SER A 17 -3.32 -1.23 -16.27
N LYS A 18 -2.92 -2.35 -16.89
CA LYS A 18 -3.17 -2.61 -18.32
C LYS A 18 -4.66 -2.74 -18.62
N ALA A 19 -5.42 -3.37 -17.72
CA ALA A 19 -6.87 -3.52 -17.83
C ALA A 19 -7.65 -2.24 -17.48
N ARG A 20 -6.97 -1.14 -17.09
CA ARG A 20 -7.57 0.14 -16.71
C ARG A 20 -8.57 0.05 -15.55
N LEU A 21 -8.30 -0.80 -14.57
CA LEU A 21 -9.12 -0.88 -13.35
C LEU A 21 -8.87 0.33 -12.47
N GLY A 22 -9.92 0.96 -11.93
CA GLY A 22 -9.78 2.10 -11.01
C GLY A 22 -9.29 1.67 -9.61
N LEU A 23 -9.65 0.47 -9.20
CA LEU A 23 -9.39 -0.07 -7.86
C LEU A 23 -9.00 -1.55 -7.99
N THR A 24 -8.06 -2.00 -7.17
CA THR A 24 -7.65 -3.40 -7.13
C THR A 24 -7.32 -3.87 -5.72
N SER A 25 -7.40 -5.18 -5.46
CA SER A 25 -7.14 -5.75 -4.14
C SER A 25 -5.99 -6.76 -4.15
N ILE A 26 -5.16 -6.68 -3.12
CA ILE A 26 -4.02 -7.58 -2.91
C ILE A 26 -4.09 -8.23 -1.51
N PRO A 27 -3.45 -9.40 -1.32
CA PRO A 27 -3.34 -10.02 -0.01
C PRO A 27 -2.63 -9.11 1.00
N MET A 28 -3.17 -9.02 2.22
CA MET A 28 -2.59 -8.23 3.29
C MET A 28 -1.31 -8.89 3.84
N THR A 29 -0.17 -8.24 3.61
CA THR A 29 1.11 -8.57 4.24
C THR A 29 1.85 -7.29 4.59
N ASN A 30 2.71 -7.32 5.61
CA ASN A 30 3.50 -6.14 6.00
C ASN A 30 4.38 -5.62 4.85
N LEU A 31 4.91 -6.52 4.01
CA LEU A 31 5.71 -6.15 2.84
C LEU A 31 4.86 -5.40 1.81
N HIS A 32 3.70 -5.96 1.47
CA HIS A 32 2.81 -5.36 0.48
C HIS A 32 2.31 -4.00 0.96
N LEU A 33 1.95 -3.87 2.24
CA LEU A 33 1.52 -2.60 2.81
C LEU A 33 2.65 -1.57 2.76
N SER A 34 3.85 -1.91 3.24
CA SER A 34 5.00 -0.99 3.24
C SER A 34 5.39 -0.55 1.82
N LEU A 35 5.40 -1.48 0.86
CA LEU A 35 5.65 -1.16 -0.54
C LEU A 35 4.53 -0.30 -1.14
N SER A 36 3.26 -0.60 -0.84
CA SER A 36 2.12 0.18 -1.34
C SER A 36 2.12 1.61 -0.81
N LEU A 37 2.45 1.80 0.48
CA LEU A 37 2.63 3.13 1.07
C LEU A 37 3.79 3.88 0.40
N SER A 38 4.88 3.17 0.09
CA SER A 38 6.01 3.76 -0.65
C SER A 38 5.61 4.18 -2.07
N LEU A 39 4.80 3.36 -2.75
CA LEU A 39 4.24 3.69 -4.07
C LEU A 39 3.29 4.88 -4.02
N GLN A 40 2.47 4.98 -2.98
CA GLN A 40 1.59 6.13 -2.75
C GLN A 40 2.38 7.40 -2.49
N LYS A 41 3.43 7.33 -1.65
CA LYS A 41 4.34 8.43 -1.35
C LYS A 41 5.02 8.98 -2.61
N GLN A 42 5.44 8.09 -3.51
CA GLN A 42 6.03 8.46 -4.81
C GLN A 42 4.97 8.82 -5.88
N GLY A 43 3.68 8.73 -5.55
CA GLY A 43 2.60 9.19 -6.41
C GLY A 43 2.10 8.19 -7.46
N PHE A 44 2.62 6.95 -7.50
CA PHE A 44 2.19 5.92 -8.47
C PHE A 44 0.77 5.39 -8.19
N VAL A 45 0.35 5.38 -6.92
CA VAL A 45 -0.96 4.92 -6.44
C VAL A 45 -1.70 6.11 -5.83
N SER A 46 -3.04 6.17 -5.95
CA SER A 46 -3.85 7.23 -5.33
C SER A 46 -4.14 6.95 -3.86
N THR A 47 -4.71 5.79 -3.57
CA THR A 47 -5.17 5.42 -2.24
C THR A 47 -4.64 4.04 -1.85
N VAL A 48 -4.34 3.89 -0.55
CA VAL A 48 -3.97 2.60 0.06
C VAL A 48 -4.85 2.44 1.28
N GLN A 49 -5.75 1.46 1.27
CA GLN A 49 -6.68 1.21 2.37
C GLN A 49 -6.65 -0.27 2.73
N VAL A 50 -6.69 -0.58 4.02
CA VAL A 50 -6.85 -1.96 4.48
C VAL A 50 -8.33 -2.20 4.71
N ALA A 51 -8.88 -3.22 4.08
CA ALA A 51 -10.30 -3.58 4.24
C ALA A 51 -10.51 -5.09 4.12
N GLY A 52 -11.76 -5.51 4.02
CA GLY A 52 -12.15 -6.90 3.80
C GLY A 52 -12.01 -7.37 2.34
N PRO A 53 -12.64 -8.51 2.00
CA PRO A 53 -12.67 -9.04 0.64
C PRO A 53 -13.53 -8.24 -0.32
N SER A 54 -14.47 -7.43 0.20
CA SER A 54 -15.26 -6.47 -0.58
C SER A 54 -14.51 -5.14 -0.70
N PRO A 55 -14.65 -4.43 -1.84
CA PRO A 55 -14.03 -3.12 -2.03
C PRO A 55 -14.57 -2.13 -0.99
N PRO A 56 -13.69 -1.31 -0.38
CA PRO A 56 -14.15 -0.20 0.44
C PRO A 56 -14.85 0.83 -0.46
N PRO A 57 -15.75 1.64 0.11
CA PRO A 57 -16.36 2.76 -0.60
C PRO A 57 -15.27 3.69 -1.18
N LEU A 58 -15.46 4.11 -2.43
CA LEU A 58 -14.43 4.77 -3.25
C LEU A 58 -13.92 6.12 -2.70
N ASP A 59 -14.57 6.66 -1.67
CA ASP A 59 -14.39 8.04 -1.24
C ASP A 59 -13.91 8.13 0.24
N PRO A 60 -12.59 8.15 0.49
CA PRO A 60 -12.03 8.35 1.83
C PRO A 60 -12.22 9.77 2.38
N LEU A 61 -12.60 10.73 1.53
CA LEU A 61 -12.90 12.11 1.92
C LEU A 61 -14.41 12.36 1.93
N ARG A 62 -15.23 11.30 1.81
CA ARG A 62 -16.67 11.42 1.95
C ARG A 62 -16.94 11.86 3.38
N ASN A 63 -17.18 13.16 3.51
CA ASN A 63 -17.80 13.71 4.68
C ASN A 63 -19.01 12.84 5.02
N PRO A 64 -19.11 12.30 6.25
CA PRO A 64 -20.31 11.58 6.66
C PRO A 64 -21.53 12.46 6.38
N SER A 65 -22.66 11.82 6.08
CA SER A 65 -23.91 12.56 5.85
C SER A 65 -24.16 13.53 7.02
N PRO A 66 -24.78 14.69 6.78
CA PRO A 66 -25.10 15.64 7.84
C PRO A 66 -25.83 14.98 9.02
N GLU A 67 -26.76 14.07 8.71
CA GLU A 67 -27.50 13.27 9.70
C GLU A 67 -26.59 12.38 10.55
N TRP A 68 -25.61 11.73 9.92
CA TRP A 68 -24.65 10.88 10.64
C TRP A 68 -23.76 11.70 11.58
N ARG A 69 -23.38 12.92 11.16
CA ARG A 69 -22.60 13.83 12.01
C ARG A 69 -23.37 14.23 13.25
N GLU A 70 -24.63 14.61 13.08
CA GLU A 70 -25.51 14.98 14.19
C GLU A 70 -25.72 13.80 15.15
N GLN A 71 -25.90 12.59 14.64
CA GLN A 71 -25.98 11.38 15.46
C GLN A 71 -24.68 11.12 16.24
N LEU A 72 -23.52 11.27 15.59
CA LEU A 72 -22.22 11.10 16.21
C LEU A 72 -21.96 12.18 17.27
N GLU A 73 -22.28 13.44 16.99
CA GLU A 73 -22.16 14.57 17.92
C GLU A 73 -23.01 14.32 19.16
N ASN A 74 -24.27 13.95 19.00
CA ASN A 74 -25.15 13.57 20.11
C ASN A 74 -24.61 12.38 20.93
N GLN A 75 -23.92 11.43 20.27
CA GLN A 75 -23.30 10.29 20.93
C GLN A 75 -22.04 10.71 21.72
N LEU A 76 -21.20 11.56 21.14
CA LEU A 76 -19.97 12.09 21.76
C LEU A 76 -20.26 13.08 22.88
N GLU A 77 -21.36 13.85 22.81
CA GLU A 77 -21.81 14.70 23.90
C GLU A 77 -22.15 13.89 25.15
N LYS A 78 -22.79 12.72 24.97
CA LYS A 78 -23.11 11.79 26.05
C LYS A 78 -21.88 11.03 26.53
N GLU A 79 -21.07 10.58 25.58
CA GLU A 79 -19.94 9.69 25.80
C GLU A 79 -18.66 10.27 25.17
N PRO A 80 -18.10 11.35 25.73
CA PRO A 80 -16.95 12.04 25.14
C PRO A 80 -15.71 11.14 25.07
N TRP A 81 -15.65 10.09 25.91
CA TRP A 81 -14.58 9.10 25.89
C TRP A 81 -14.56 8.25 24.61
N LEU A 82 -15.66 8.15 23.85
CA LEU A 82 -15.67 7.46 22.55
C LEU A 82 -14.84 8.18 21.48
N ALA A 83 -14.64 9.50 21.61
CA ALA A 83 -13.79 10.26 20.69
C ALA A 83 -12.31 9.92 20.83
N PHE A 84 -11.91 9.41 22.00
CA PHE A 84 -10.55 9.00 22.29
C PHE A 84 -10.44 7.49 22.08
N SER A 85 -9.55 7.04 21.19
CA SER A 85 -9.33 5.61 20.93
C SER A 85 -8.55 4.93 22.07
N TYR A 86 -9.07 4.99 23.29
CA TYR A 86 -8.53 4.30 24.45
C TYR A 86 -9.59 3.33 24.99
N ASN A 87 -9.87 2.27 24.23
CA ASN A 87 -10.72 1.18 24.70
C ASN A 87 -10.00 -0.16 24.55
N GLU A 88 -9.55 -0.70 25.68
CA GLU A 88 -9.04 -2.07 25.84
C GLU A 88 -10.07 -3.15 25.42
N ALA A 89 -11.35 -2.76 25.26
CA ALA A 89 -12.49 -3.64 25.03
C ALA A 89 -12.72 -4.06 23.55
N ASP A 90 -12.06 -3.45 22.56
CA ASP A 90 -12.26 -3.77 21.13
C ASP A 90 -11.71 -5.16 20.71
N HIS A 91 -11.08 -5.88 21.64
CA HIS A 91 -10.59 -7.23 21.39
C HIS A 91 -11.63 -8.36 21.55
N PHE A 92 -12.82 -8.14 22.15
CA PHE A 92 -13.67 -9.25 22.61
C PHE A 92 -15.19 -9.22 22.31
N ARG A 93 -15.75 -8.31 21.51
CA ARG A 93 -17.19 -8.42 21.13
C ARG A 93 -17.42 -9.47 20.03
N ARG A 94 -17.96 -10.65 20.40
CA ARG A 94 -18.57 -11.60 19.45
C ARG A 94 -19.90 -11.03 18.95
N PRO A 95 -20.23 -11.12 17.65
CA PRO A 95 -21.51 -10.63 17.17
C PRO A 95 -22.64 -11.58 17.57
N SER A 96 -23.74 -11.03 18.10
CA SER A 96 -25.00 -11.72 18.38
C SER A 96 -25.76 -12.06 17.10
N ALA A 97 -26.44 -13.20 17.08
CA ALA A 97 -26.95 -13.89 15.90
C ALA A 97 -28.26 -13.35 15.29
N SER A 98 -28.75 -12.18 15.68
CA SER A 98 -30.08 -11.70 15.26
C SER A 98 -30.18 -10.17 15.24
N GLY A 99 -29.72 -9.56 14.16
CA GLY A 99 -29.86 -8.12 13.93
C GLY A 99 -29.74 -7.81 12.45
N GLU A 100 -30.75 -7.15 11.92
CA GLU A 100 -30.89 -6.71 10.54
C GLU A 100 -29.69 -5.83 10.11
N HIS A 101 -29.29 -5.94 8.85
CA HIS A 101 -28.21 -5.18 8.24
C HIS A 101 -28.60 -3.70 8.11
N GLU A 102 -28.46 -2.95 9.21
CA GLU A 102 -28.55 -1.49 9.23
C GLU A 102 -27.28 -0.89 8.58
N ASP A 103 -27.46 0.13 7.74
CA ASP A 103 -26.44 0.92 7.04
C ASP A 103 -25.43 1.58 8.02
N ARG A 104 -24.59 0.76 8.63
CA ARG A 104 -23.42 1.16 9.39
C ARG A 104 -22.26 1.23 8.42
N TYR A 105 -21.50 2.30 8.40
CA TYR A 105 -20.09 2.19 8.03
C TYR A 105 -19.33 1.61 9.22
N PRO A 106 -18.88 0.34 9.17
CA PRO A 106 -17.63 0.00 9.78
C PRO A 106 -16.71 -0.48 8.67
N ASP A 107 -15.76 0.35 8.24
CA ASP A 107 -14.52 -0.15 7.64
C ASP A 107 -13.71 -0.86 8.74
N TYR A 108 -14.30 -1.86 9.39
CA TYR A 108 -13.58 -2.68 10.34
C TYR A 108 -12.72 -3.61 9.52
N VAL A 109 -11.45 -3.25 9.37
CA VAL A 109 -10.38 -4.18 9.03
C VAL A 109 -10.73 -5.51 9.72
N PRO A 110 -11.09 -6.58 8.97
CA PRO A 110 -11.68 -7.75 9.61
C PRO A 110 -10.82 -8.25 10.75
N SER A 111 -11.41 -8.56 11.91
CA SER A 111 -10.64 -9.08 13.06
C SER A 111 -9.75 -10.25 12.61
N ASN A 112 -10.33 -11.16 11.79
CA ASN A 112 -9.62 -12.25 11.16
C ASN A 112 -8.60 -11.76 10.10
N PRO A 113 -7.28 -11.96 10.33
CA PRO A 113 -6.24 -11.56 9.38
C PRO A 113 -6.37 -12.19 8.00
N ALA A 114 -6.92 -13.40 7.89
CA ALA A 114 -7.07 -14.11 6.63
C ALA A 114 -8.09 -13.45 5.68
N LYS A 115 -9.03 -12.67 6.23
CA LYS A 115 -10.03 -11.92 5.45
C LYS A 115 -9.53 -10.53 5.04
N ARG A 116 -8.37 -10.09 5.53
CA ARG A 116 -7.84 -8.74 5.26
C ARG A 116 -7.23 -8.67 3.86
N ARG A 117 -7.53 -7.59 3.15
CA ARG A 117 -6.92 -7.22 1.87
C ARG A 117 -6.46 -5.77 1.93
N ILE A 118 -5.50 -5.44 1.08
CA ILE A 118 -5.13 -4.05 0.83
C ILE A 118 -5.79 -3.67 -0.49
N TRP A 119 -6.56 -2.60 -0.47
CA TRP A 119 -7.16 -2.00 -1.65
C TRP A 119 -6.31 -0.83 -2.10
N LEU A 120 -6.00 -0.83 -3.40
CA LEU A 120 -5.15 0.14 -4.05
C LEU A 120 -5.94 0.87 -5.13
N GLY A 121 -5.95 2.20 -5.06
CA GLY A 121 -6.48 3.06 -6.12
C GLY A 121 -5.42 3.28 -7.20
N LEU A 122 -5.72 2.86 -8.43
CA LEU A 122 -4.81 3.01 -9.56
C LEU A 122 -5.01 4.38 -10.22
N LYS A 123 -3.91 4.97 -10.70
CA LYS A 123 -3.90 6.29 -11.32
C LYS A 123 -3.74 6.19 -12.83
N TYR A 124 -4.48 7.04 -13.54
CA TYR A 124 -4.43 7.20 -14.98
C TYR A 124 -4.39 8.68 -15.31
N TRP A 125 -3.53 9.05 -16.26
CA TRP A 125 -3.36 10.42 -16.72
C TRP A 125 -3.16 10.43 -18.23
N ASN A 126 -3.78 11.37 -18.95
CA ASN A 126 -3.70 11.47 -20.40
C ASN A 126 -3.97 10.14 -21.14
N ASN A 127 -4.97 9.37 -20.68
CA ASN A 127 -5.30 8.03 -21.21
C ASN A 127 -4.18 6.98 -21.06
N GLU A 128 -3.16 7.23 -20.25
CA GLU A 128 -2.11 6.27 -19.90
C GLU A 128 -2.13 5.95 -18.39
N PRO A 129 -1.78 4.72 -17.97
CA PRO A 129 -1.57 4.44 -16.55
C PRO A 129 -0.34 5.19 -16.04
N VAL A 130 -0.43 5.80 -14.85
CA VAL A 130 0.72 6.45 -14.20
C VAL A 130 1.79 5.41 -13.83
N MET A 131 1.37 4.20 -13.48
CA MET A 131 2.25 3.04 -13.31
C MET A 131 2.23 2.22 -14.60
N ARG A 132 3.13 2.55 -15.52
CA ARG A 132 3.27 1.91 -16.83
C ARG A 132 3.88 0.52 -16.73
N GLN A 133 4.99 0.41 -15.98
CA GLN A 133 5.70 -0.85 -15.84
C GLN A 133 6.16 -1.09 -14.40
N LEU A 134 5.84 -2.28 -13.87
CA LEU A 134 6.23 -2.74 -12.54
C LEU A 134 7.00 -4.06 -12.65
N GLY A 135 8.33 -3.98 -12.64
CA GLY A 135 9.23 -5.13 -12.79
C GLY A 135 9.95 -5.50 -11.49
N MET A 136 9.96 -6.78 -11.14
CA MET A 136 10.75 -7.26 -9.99
C MET A 136 12.26 -7.29 -10.33
N ILE A 137 13.10 -6.85 -9.38
CA ILE A 137 14.57 -6.93 -9.48
C ILE A 137 15.08 -8.19 -8.79
N SER A 138 14.85 -8.35 -7.47
CA SER A 138 15.23 -9.55 -6.74
C SER A 138 14.21 -10.66 -6.96
N LYS A 139 14.60 -11.69 -7.73
CA LYS A 139 13.79 -12.89 -7.93
C LYS A 139 13.93 -13.85 -6.74
N PRO A 140 12.95 -14.74 -6.48
CA PRO A 140 13.07 -15.77 -5.45
C PRO A 140 14.32 -16.64 -5.58
N THR A 141 14.70 -16.96 -6.82
CA THR A 141 15.89 -17.75 -7.17
C THR A 141 17.19 -16.98 -7.04
N ARG A 142 17.16 -15.65 -7.19
CA ARG A 142 18.35 -14.79 -7.12
C ARG A 142 18.00 -13.45 -6.50
N ARG A 143 18.39 -13.32 -5.23
CA ARG A 143 18.24 -12.09 -4.44
C ARG A 143 19.41 -11.14 -4.71
N ILE A 144 19.11 -9.86 -4.91
CA ILE A 144 20.10 -8.83 -5.21
C ILE A 144 20.11 -7.83 -4.06
N TRP A 145 21.24 -7.77 -3.37
CA TRP A 145 21.52 -6.84 -2.28
C TRP A 145 22.56 -5.83 -2.75
N MET A 146 22.43 -4.58 -2.33
CA MET A 146 23.36 -3.52 -2.68
C MET A 146 23.67 -2.64 -1.47
N GLY A 147 24.93 -2.21 -1.39
CA GLY A 147 25.37 -1.23 -0.41
C GLY A 147 24.97 0.20 -0.81
N ARG A 148 25.18 1.15 0.11
CA ARG A 148 24.87 2.57 -0.10
C ARG A 148 25.54 3.16 -1.35
N ASP A 149 26.79 2.79 -1.62
CA ASP A 149 27.58 3.38 -2.71
C ASP A 149 27.13 2.86 -4.09
N ASP A 150 26.73 1.58 -4.15
CA ASP A 150 26.14 0.98 -5.34
C ASP A 150 24.79 1.60 -5.66
N ILE A 151 23.94 1.81 -4.65
CA ILE A 151 22.65 2.49 -4.82
C ILE A 151 22.87 3.93 -5.30
N GLY A 152 23.85 4.65 -4.74
CA GLY A 152 24.23 5.98 -5.23
C GLY A 152 24.69 5.97 -6.69
N THR A 153 25.35 4.90 -7.11
CA THR A 153 25.75 4.70 -8.51
C THR A 153 24.55 4.45 -9.43
N LEU A 154 23.56 3.66 -8.97
CA LEU A 154 22.30 3.44 -9.70
C LEU A 154 21.49 4.73 -9.86
N VAL A 155 21.38 5.53 -8.81
CA VAL A 155 20.63 6.80 -8.81
C VAL A 155 21.24 7.80 -9.79
N ARG A 156 22.57 7.80 -9.95
CA ARG A 156 23.29 8.60 -10.95
C ARG A 156 23.16 8.05 -12.39
N GLY A 157 22.33 7.03 -12.61
CA GLY A 157 22.09 6.43 -13.92
C GLY A 157 23.18 5.48 -14.41
N ARG A 158 24.18 5.18 -13.58
CA ARG A 158 25.26 4.23 -13.93
C ARG A 158 24.87 2.81 -13.51
N LYS A 159 25.39 1.82 -14.22
CA LYS A 159 25.18 0.41 -13.90
C LYS A 159 25.99 0.03 -12.65
N ALA A 160 25.36 -0.63 -11.68
CA ALA A 160 26.02 -1.22 -10.53
C ALA A 160 25.77 -2.74 -10.52
N GLY A 161 26.84 -3.53 -10.56
CA GLY A 161 26.74 -4.99 -10.68
C GLY A 161 25.87 -5.45 -11.85
N TYR A 162 24.76 -6.12 -11.56
CA TYR A 162 23.83 -6.66 -12.55
C TYR A 162 22.63 -5.74 -12.86
N VAL A 163 22.45 -4.66 -12.10
CA VAL A 163 21.27 -3.78 -12.22
C VAL A 163 21.65 -2.53 -13.00
N LYS A 164 20.86 -2.20 -14.02
CA LYS A 164 21.02 -0.97 -14.80
C LYS A 164 20.73 0.25 -13.91
N GLY A 165 21.36 1.39 -14.14
CA GLY A 165 21.00 2.62 -13.43
C GLY A 165 19.56 3.06 -13.71
N LEU A 166 19.13 4.11 -13.00
CA LEU A 166 17.91 4.86 -13.33
C LEU A 166 18.19 5.68 -14.58
N THR A 167 17.52 5.33 -15.68
CA THR A 167 17.79 5.93 -17.00
C THR A 167 16.65 6.82 -17.48
N GLN A 168 15.43 6.55 -17.01
CA GLN A 168 14.23 7.26 -17.44
C GLN A 168 13.74 8.19 -16.32
N PRO A 169 13.24 9.40 -16.66
CA PRO A 169 12.61 10.26 -15.68
C PRO A 169 11.35 9.60 -15.13
N GLY A 170 11.11 9.73 -13.83
CA GLY A 170 10.03 9.03 -13.14
C GLY A 170 10.33 7.57 -12.76
N GLU A 171 11.47 7.02 -13.19
CA GLU A 171 11.88 5.67 -12.79
C GLU A 171 12.29 5.64 -11.30
N CYS A 172 11.72 4.69 -10.57
CA CYS A 172 11.98 4.46 -9.16
C CYS A 172 12.37 3.00 -8.91
N ILE A 173 13.32 2.79 -8.01
CA ILE A 173 13.66 1.47 -7.48
C ILE A 173 13.30 1.46 -6.00
N PHE A 174 12.51 0.47 -5.58
CA PHE A 174 12.17 0.27 -4.18
C PHE A 174 13.11 -0.76 -3.55
N ILE A 175 13.58 -0.45 -2.36
CA ILE A 175 14.61 -1.20 -1.63
C ILE A 175 14.07 -1.54 -0.25
N SER A 176 14.14 -2.82 0.12
CA SER A 176 13.88 -3.26 1.49
C SER A 176 15.15 -3.06 2.32
N THR A 177 15.04 -2.20 3.31
CA THR A 177 16.09 -1.91 4.29
C THR A 177 15.69 -2.44 5.67
N ASP A 178 16.57 -2.30 6.65
CA ASP A 178 16.30 -2.53 8.07
C ASP A 178 15.22 -1.59 8.62
N LYS A 179 15.14 -0.35 8.12
CA LYS A 179 14.18 0.67 8.57
C LYS A 179 12.85 0.66 7.81
N GLY A 180 12.69 -0.23 6.83
CA GLY A 180 11.49 -0.32 6.00
C GLY A 180 11.78 -0.32 4.50
N VAL A 181 10.72 -0.22 3.69
CA VAL A 181 10.84 -0.08 2.23
C VAL A 181 10.95 1.40 1.88
N PHE A 182 11.98 1.75 1.12
CA PHE A 182 12.21 3.13 0.67
C PHE A 182 12.56 3.14 -0.82
N GLU A 183 12.42 4.31 -1.43
CA GLU A 183 12.88 4.55 -2.79
C GLU A 183 14.42 4.75 -2.80
N SER A 184 15.05 4.47 -3.94
CA SER A 184 16.51 4.47 -4.09
C SER A 184 17.20 5.78 -3.71
N ARG A 185 16.63 6.95 -4.03
CA ARG A 185 17.16 8.27 -3.66
C ARG A 185 17.01 8.51 -2.15
N GLU A 186 15.89 8.10 -1.56
CA GLU A 186 15.70 8.15 -0.10
C GLU A 186 16.71 7.26 0.64
N CYS A 187 17.07 6.10 0.06
CA CYS A 187 18.11 5.24 0.61
C CYS A 187 19.49 5.92 0.57
N VAL A 188 19.82 6.63 -0.52
CA VAL A 188 21.08 7.39 -0.64
C VAL A 188 21.13 8.51 0.39
N GLU A 189 20.06 9.28 0.54
CA GLU A 189 19.93 10.36 1.52
C GLU A 189 20.12 9.85 2.96
N ARG A 190 19.47 8.73 3.29
CA ARG A 190 19.56 8.10 4.62
C ARG A 190 20.76 7.20 4.80
N THR A 191 21.61 7.09 3.77
CA THR A 191 22.80 6.24 3.76
C THR A 191 22.53 4.75 4.04
N LEU A 192 21.40 4.24 3.55
CA LEU A 192 20.95 2.87 3.75
C LEU A 192 21.32 1.97 2.56
N GLY A 193 21.70 0.74 2.86
CA GLY A 193 21.78 -0.38 1.90
C GLY A 193 20.57 -1.30 2.06
N GLY A 194 20.41 -2.25 1.14
CA GLY A 194 19.32 -3.22 1.27
C GLY A 194 19.11 -4.11 0.07
N GLN A 195 17.99 -4.84 0.12
CA GLN A 195 17.56 -5.71 -0.96
C GLN A 195 16.74 -4.93 -1.98
N LEU A 196 17.12 -4.98 -3.25
CA LEU A 196 16.35 -4.35 -4.32
C LEU A 196 15.08 -5.17 -4.61
N LEU A 197 13.91 -4.58 -4.45
CA LEU A 197 12.63 -5.28 -4.61
C LEU A 197 12.13 -5.22 -6.06
N CYS A 198 11.75 -4.03 -6.50
CA CYS A 198 11.15 -3.79 -7.81
C CYS A 198 11.55 -2.43 -8.37
N ARG A 199 11.37 -2.31 -9.68
CA ARG A 199 11.56 -1.13 -10.51
C ARG A 199 10.21 -0.72 -11.06
N VAL A 200 9.90 0.56 -10.96
CA VAL A 200 8.61 1.14 -11.36
C VAL A 200 8.85 2.33 -12.27
N ILE A 201 8.01 2.45 -13.28
CA ILE A 201 7.87 3.59 -14.16
C ILE A 201 6.41 3.78 -14.53
#